data_AF-A0A1Z2SEG8-F1
#
_entry.id   AF-A0A1Z2SEG8-F1
#
_cell.length_a   1.000
_cell.length_b   1.000
_cell.length_c   1.000
_cell.angle_alpha   90.00
_cell.angle_beta   90.00
_cell.angle_gamma   90.00
#
_symmetry.space_group_name_H-M   'P 1'
#
loop_
_entity.id
_entity.type
_entity.pdbx_description
1 polymer ?
#
loop_
_entity_poly.entity_id
_entity_poly.type
_entity_poly.pdbx_seq_one_letter_code
_entity_poly.pdbx_strand_id
1 'polypeptide(L)'
;MKKCFISALSFISPVLCLLLITPLSAQANTGFAPRIINGTTATLGDWPFMTAIVAKGRSASNGQFCGGSFIGERYVLTASHCVEGKSANELDVIIGINDLNNESTEGQRVSVQSIYMHEDYNSSTITNDIAILELSNTVTAIPVVLATTTLVDSLSGNGTTGDTVTAMGWGNTSTTSNAFPSVLNEVNLLYVDRSTCQNLGGDYSFVGNDAICAGFQTGGKDSCQGDSGGPLIYNDGGTNKQIGIVSWGNGCAQPNAYGVYANVGYFKNNHWITQKTSGVSYTQKAYITTSSGTVTQTFAIRNYSTESFDITHILPPSGVTLINNGCTTTLNQNDSCSLTFAADAAQLYQSRTKTITIDTDHSVSSELKIFFVSKVPVVVSSSSETPPEAPPETPSGKSGGASLLLCFVAIIGFMFRRQKGLSK
;
A
#
# COMPACT_ATOMS: atom_id res chain seq x y z
N MET A 1 81.66 6.58 3.91
CA MET A 1 81.64 5.21 4.50
C MET A 1 80.29 4.57 4.22
N LYS A 2 80.21 3.23 4.27
CA LYS A 2 79.11 2.37 3.74
C LYS A 2 78.96 2.43 2.20
N LYS A 3 78.33 1.39 1.64
CA LYS A 3 78.33 0.96 0.23
C LYS A 3 76.99 0.23 -0.08
N CYS A 4 76.84 -0.25 -1.33
CA CYS A 4 75.93 -1.33 -1.78
C CYS A 4 74.46 -0.92 -2.08
N PHE A 5 73.76 -1.46 -3.09
CA PHE A 5 74.18 -2.30 -4.24
C PHE A 5 73.21 -2.13 -5.45
N ILE A 6 73.44 -2.88 -6.54
CA ILE A 6 72.73 -2.84 -7.84
C ILE A 6 71.53 -3.81 -7.90
N SER A 7 70.40 -3.40 -8.51
CA SER A 7 69.34 -4.23 -9.17
C SER A 7 68.13 -3.33 -9.54
N ALA A 8 67.25 -3.58 -10.53
CA ALA A 8 67.32 -4.17 -11.88
C ALA A 8 65.98 -3.82 -12.61
N LEU A 9 65.88 -3.99 -13.94
CA LEU A 9 64.62 -3.79 -14.68
C LEU A 9 63.65 -4.98 -14.50
N SER A 10 62.34 -4.71 -14.42
CA SER A 10 61.32 -5.60 -15.01
C SER A 10 60.01 -4.83 -15.31
N PHE A 11 59.31 -5.24 -16.37
CA PHE A 11 57.99 -4.74 -16.75
C PHE A 11 56.90 -5.66 -16.19
N ILE A 12 55.90 -5.11 -15.47
CA ILE A 12 54.56 -5.71 -15.36
C ILE A 12 53.52 -4.59 -15.49
N SER A 13 52.48 -4.83 -16.31
CA SER A 13 51.41 -3.87 -16.60
C SER A 13 50.19 -4.09 -15.68
N PRO A 14 49.61 -3.04 -15.07
CA PRO A 14 48.27 -3.09 -14.50
C PRO A 14 47.21 -2.83 -15.59
N VAL A 15 46.23 -3.72 -15.70
CA VAL A 15 45.13 -3.62 -16.68
C VAL A 15 44.28 -2.37 -16.44
N LEU A 16 44.02 -1.60 -17.50
CA LEU A 16 43.10 -0.46 -17.47
C LEU A 16 41.66 -0.96 -17.36
N CYS A 17 41.14 -1.02 -16.13
CA CYS A 17 39.75 -1.44 -15.87
C CYS A 17 38.77 -0.35 -16.30
N LEU A 18 38.18 -0.51 -17.49
CA LEU A 18 37.24 0.43 -18.07
C LEU A 18 35.83 0.25 -17.47
N LEU A 19 35.57 0.95 -16.35
CA LEU A 19 34.25 0.96 -15.72
C LEU A 19 33.21 1.67 -16.60
N LEU A 20 32.38 0.89 -17.28
CA LEU A 20 31.17 1.35 -17.95
C LEU A 20 30.14 1.78 -16.91
N ILE A 21 30.10 3.08 -16.60
CA ILE A 21 29.02 3.67 -15.80
C ILE A 21 27.78 3.76 -16.68
N THR A 22 26.92 2.76 -16.62
CA THR A 22 25.54 2.89 -17.10
C THR A 22 24.77 3.79 -16.12
N PRO A 23 23.98 4.77 -16.60
CA PRO A 23 23.09 5.52 -15.73
C PRO A 23 21.97 4.58 -15.26
N LEU A 24 22.07 4.12 -14.01
CA LEU A 24 20.98 3.40 -13.36
C LEU A 24 19.85 4.39 -13.08
N SER A 25 18.88 4.47 -13.99
CA SER A 25 17.65 5.25 -13.82
C SER A 25 16.80 4.67 -12.69
N ALA A 26 17.18 4.98 -11.45
CA ALA A 26 16.42 4.64 -10.26
C ALA A 26 15.08 5.40 -10.32
N GLN A 27 14.01 4.68 -10.68
CA GLN A 27 12.66 5.17 -10.46
C GLN A 27 12.47 5.34 -8.95
N ALA A 28 12.40 6.59 -8.50
CA ALA A 28 12.14 6.93 -7.12
C ALA A 28 10.69 6.54 -6.78
N ASN A 29 10.50 5.30 -6.30
CA ASN A 29 9.21 4.83 -5.83
C ASN A 29 8.88 5.57 -4.52
N THR A 30 8.00 6.56 -4.60
CA THR A 30 7.57 7.41 -3.48
C THR A 30 6.60 6.65 -2.56
N GLY A 31 7.11 5.64 -1.84
CA GLY A 31 6.37 4.90 -0.83
C GLY A 31 6.21 5.71 0.47
N PHE A 32 4.96 6.05 0.80
CA PHE A 32 4.59 6.79 2.02
C PHE A 32 4.83 5.98 3.31
N ALA A 33 5.05 6.69 4.44
CA ALA A 33 5.91 6.16 5.52
C ALA A 33 5.89 6.99 6.85
N PRO A 34 5.17 6.63 7.93
CA PRO A 34 5.24 7.23 9.31
C PRO A 34 6.14 6.40 10.30
N ARG A 35 6.49 6.65 11.59
CA ARG A 35 7.38 5.72 12.41
C ARG A 35 7.20 5.43 13.92
N ILE A 36 7.15 4.15 14.31
CA ILE A 36 7.39 3.74 15.72
C ILE A 36 8.89 3.93 16.05
N ILE A 37 9.33 5.18 16.22
CA ILE A 37 10.60 5.53 16.88
C ILE A 37 10.30 5.89 18.32
N ASN A 38 11.23 5.59 19.21
CA ASN A 38 11.16 5.95 20.63
C ASN A 38 9.85 5.48 21.31
N GLY A 39 9.29 4.39 20.77
CA GLY A 39 8.29 3.57 21.43
C GLY A 39 8.91 2.66 22.49
N THR A 40 8.04 1.95 23.19
CA THR A 40 8.36 0.94 24.20
C THR A 40 7.84 -0.41 23.75
N THR A 41 8.42 -1.50 24.25
CA THR A 41 7.89 -2.84 24.02
C THR A 41 6.66 -3.06 24.88
N ALA A 42 5.55 -3.46 24.25
CA ALA A 42 4.28 -3.72 24.91
C ALA A 42 4.28 -5.12 25.56
N THR A 43 3.54 -5.30 26.65
CA THR A 43 3.46 -6.59 27.34
C THR A 43 2.52 -7.54 26.60
N LEU A 44 2.80 -8.85 26.67
CA LEU A 44 1.84 -9.87 26.25
C LEU A 44 0.56 -9.75 27.08
N GLY A 45 -0.54 -9.40 26.41
CA GLY A 45 -1.86 -9.21 27.03
C GLY A 45 -2.35 -7.77 27.12
N ASP A 46 -1.49 -6.76 26.92
CA ASP A 46 -1.91 -5.33 26.94
C ASP A 46 -2.86 -5.01 25.77
N TRP A 47 -2.58 -5.62 24.61
CA TRP A 47 -3.27 -5.38 23.33
C TRP A 47 -3.85 -6.68 22.75
N PRO A 48 -4.82 -7.34 23.41
CA PRO A 48 -5.28 -8.70 23.05
C PRO A 48 -6.06 -8.76 21.72
N PHE A 49 -6.49 -7.60 21.21
CA PHE A 49 -7.10 -7.45 19.89
C PHE A 49 -6.07 -7.21 18.77
N MET A 50 -4.80 -6.94 19.10
CA MET A 50 -3.78 -6.62 18.09
C MET A 50 -3.59 -7.82 17.17
N THR A 51 -3.58 -7.56 15.87
CA THR A 51 -3.62 -8.60 14.85
C THR A 51 -2.49 -8.42 13.85
N ALA A 52 -1.67 -9.44 13.65
CA ALA A 52 -0.71 -9.50 12.55
C ALA A 52 -1.43 -10.02 11.30
N ILE A 53 -1.35 -9.29 10.18
CA ILE A 53 -1.80 -9.78 8.87
C ILE A 53 -0.59 -10.38 8.17
N VAL A 54 -0.69 -11.65 7.79
CA VAL A 54 0.43 -12.44 7.30
C VAL A 54 0.13 -13.08 5.94
N ALA A 55 1.14 -13.17 5.09
CA ALA A 55 1.05 -13.95 3.85
C ALA A 55 0.83 -15.44 4.18
N LYS A 56 -0.15 -16.07 3.52
CA LYS A 56 -0.57 -17.45 3.83
C LYS A 56 0.57 -18.45 3.68
N GLY A 57 0.69 -19.37 4.65
CA GLY A 57 1.75 -20.39 4.67
C GLY A 57 3.16 -19.87 5.00
N ARG A 58 3.33 -18.59 5.36
CA ARG A 58 4.56 -18.03 5.93
C ARG A 58 4.47 -18.02 7.46
N SER A 59 5.59 -18.16 8.17
CA SER A 59 5.61 -17.92 9.62
C SER A 59 5.27 -16.46 9.93
N ALA A 60 4.77 -16.16 11.13
CA ALA A 60 4.42 -14.80 11.55
C ALA A 60 5.59 -13.83 11.30
N SER A 61 6.77 -14.12 11.85
CA SER A 61 8.01 -13.34 11.68
C SER A 61 8.55 -13.22 10.25
N ASN A 62 8.11 -14.06 9.30
CA ASN A 62 8.56 -14.05 7.90
C ASN A 62 7.42 -13.80 6.89
N GLY A 63 6.25 -13.41 7.40
CA GLY A 63 5.00 -13.32 6.66
C GLY A 63 4.19 -12.07 6.99
N GLN A 64 4.39 -11.47 8.17
CA GLN A 64 3.77 -10.21 8.57
C GLN A 64 4.16 -9.08 7.60
N PHE A 65 3.16 -8.27 7.23
CA PHE A 65 3.37 -7.08 6.39
C PHE A 65 2.49 -5.88 6.79
N CYS A 66 1.40 -6.11 7.52
CA CYS A 66 0.51 -5.10 8.08
C CYS A 66 -0.02 -5.53 9.45
N GLY A 67 -0.46 -4.56 10.24
CA GLY A 67 -1.29 -4.74 11.43
C GLY A 67 -2.78 -4.71 11.12
N GLY A 68 -3.56 -4.98 12.16
CA GLY A 68 -5.01 -4.87 12.19
C GLY A 68 -5.51 -4.99 13.63
N SER A 69 -6.81 -4.84 13.83
CA SER A 69 -7.47 -5.06 15.13
C SER A 69 -8.65 -6.02 14.99
N PHE A 70 -8.75 -6.99 15.90
CA PHE A 70 -9.93 -7.83 16.00
C PHE A 70 -11.08 -7.03 16.61
N ILE A 71 -12.20 -6.93 15.89
CA ILE A 71 -13.37 -6.12 16.29
C ILE A 71 -14.56 -6.97 16.75
N GLY A 72 -14.42 -8.29 16.74
CA GLY A 72 -15.42 -9.24 17.22
C GLY A 72 -15.74 -10.34 16.22
N GLU A 73 -16.36 -11.41 16.71
CA GLU A 73 -16.85 -12.56 15.94
C GLU A 73 -15.85 -13.13 14.94
N ARG A 74 -15.93 -12.71 13.66
CA ARG A 74 -15.14 -13.17 12.52
C ARG A 74 -14.50 -12.01 11.76
N TYR A 75 -14.27 -10.86 12.40
CA TYR A 75 -13.88 -9.62 11.71
C TYR A 75 -12.60 -8.99 12.25
N VAL A 76 -11.70 -8.63 11.34
CA VAL A 76 -10.50 -7.83 11.61
C VAL A 76 -10.57 -6.53 10.80
N LEU A 77 -10.34 -5.41 11.45
CA LEU A 77 -10.27 -4.08 10.86
C LEU A 77 -8.81 -3.74 10.51
N THR A 78 -8.59 -3.17 9.33
CA THR A 78 -7.27 -2.78 8.81
C THR A 78 -7.38 -1.69 7.73
N ALA A 79 -6.28 -1.33 7.09
CA ALA A 79 -6.24 -0.36 5.99
C ALA A 79 -6.55 -1.02 4.63
N SER A 80 -7.08 -0.26 3.68
CA SER A 80 -7.30 -0.76 2.31
C SER A 80 -5.96 -0.98 1.57
N HIS A 81 -4.97 -0.10 1.74
CA HIS A 81 -3.67 -0.23 1.08
C HIS A 81 -2.93 -1.53 1.46
N CYS A 82 -3.21 -2.09 2.65
CA CYS A 82 -2.68 -3.38 3.09
C CYS A 82 -3.20 -4.56 2.25
N VAL A 83 -4.37 -4.45 1.64
CA VAL A 83 -5.04 -5.56 0.92
C VAL A 83 -5.43 -5.24 -0.52
N GLU A 84 -5.10 -4.04 -1.00
CA GLU A 84 -5.20 -3.68 -2.41
C GLU A 84 -4.46 -4.69 -3.29
N GLY A 85 -5.16 -5.23 -4.29
CA GLY A 85 -4.61 -6.24 -5.18
C GLY A 85 -4.38 -7.62 -4.54
N LYS A 86 -4.75 -7.85 -3.27
CA LYS A 86 -4.66 -9.17 -2.61
C LYS A 86 -6.01 -9.88 -2.58
N SER A 87 -5.97 -11.20 -2.64
CA SER A 87 -7.13 -12.11 -2.59
C SER A 87 -7.19 -12.79 -1.22
N ALA A 88 -8.39 -13.13 -0.72
CA ALA A 88 -8.55 -13.70 0.63
C ALA A 88 -7.71 -14.97 0.87
N ASN A 89 -7.59 -15.84 -0.13
CA ASN A 89 -6.79 -17.07 -0.08
C ASN A 89 -5.26 -16.83 -0.12
N GLU A 90 -4.79 -15.59 -0.26
CA GLU A 90 -3.37 -15.22 -0.14
C GLU A 90 -3.00 -14.83 1.31
N LEU A 91 -3.99 -14.73 2.23
CA LEU A 91 -3.84 -14.19 3.57
C LEU A 91 -4.24 -15.17 4.70
N ASP A 92 -3.54 -15.05 5.82
CA ASP A 92 -4.02 -15.40 7.16
C ASP A 92 -3.91 -14.16 8.06
N VAL A 93 -4.58 -14.19 9.21
CA VAL A 93 -4.36 -13.27 10.34
C VAL A 93 -3.89 -14.04 11.55
N ILE A 94 -3.24 -13.37 12.50
CA ILE A 94 -2.89 -13.93 13.82
C ILE A 94 -3.28 -12.91 14.88
N ILE A 95 -4.30 -13.24 15.67
CA ILE A 95 -4.98 -12.33 16.62
C ILE A 95 -4.45 -12.57 18.02
N GLY A 96 -4.06 -11.50 18.74
CA GLY A 96 -3.58 -11.58 20.12
C GLY A 96 -2.17 -12.13 20.30
N ILE A 97 -1.34 -12.07 19.24
CA ILE A 97 0.10 -12.34 19.30
C ILE A 97 0.86 -11.10 19.79
N ASN A 98 1.95 -11.28 20.55
CA ASN A 98 2.85 -10.20 20.97
C ASN A 98 4.24 -10.37 20.33
N ASP A 99 4.86 -11.56 20.39
CA ASP A 99 6.11 -11.87 19.69
C ASP A 99 5.84 -12.73 18.43
N LEU A 100 6.16 -12.19 17.25
CA LEU A 100 6.07 -12.87 15.95
C LEU A 100 6.96 -14.11 15.83
N ASN A 101 7.87 -14.38 16.75
CA ASN A 101 8.60 -15.65 16.82
C ASN A 101 7.85 -16.74 17.61
N ASN A 102 6.82 -16.39 18.38
CA ASN A 102 6.12 -17.27 19.31
C ASN A 102 4.73 -17.72 18.82
N GLU A 103 4.45 -17.70 17.51
CA GLU A 103 3.11 -18.04 16.95
C GLU A 103 2.61 -19.47 17.24
N SER A 104 3.46 -20.33 17.81
CA SER A 104 3.12 -21.67 18.30
C SER A 104 2.54 -21.67 19.72
N THR A 105 2.67 -20.57 20.45
CA THR A 105 2.21 -20.39 21.84
C THR A 105 1.42 -19.09 22.06
N GLU A 106 1.50 -18.13 21.14
CA GLU A 106 0.85 -16.83 21.23
C GLU A 106 -0.11 -16.57 20.07
N GLY A 107 -1.28 -16.00 20.41
CA GLY A 107 -2.33 -15.63 19.47
C GLY A 107 -3.08 -16.80 18.83
N GLN A 108 -4.06 -16.47 17.99
CA GLN A 108 -4.83 -17.43 17.19
C GLN A 108 -4.68 -17.12 15.70
N ARG A 109 -4.05 -18.05 14.96
CA ARG A 109 -3.93 -17.97 13.49
C ARG A 109 -5.21 -18.43 12.80
N VAL A 110 -5.76 -17.61 11.90
CA VAL A 110 -7.02 -17.87 11.19
C VAL A 110 -6.92 -17.42 9.73
N SER A 111 -7.51 -18.19 8.80
CA SER A 111 -7.53 -17.81 7.39
C SER A 111 -8.58 -16.75 7.05
N VAL A 112 -8.24 -15.84 6.14
CA VAL A 112 -9.20 -14.87 5.59
C VAL A 112 -10.12 -15.57 4.58
N GLN A 113 -11.42 -15.31 4.68
CA GLN A 113 -12.49 -15.81 3.81
C GLN A 113 -12.93 -14.76 2.78
N SER A 114 -13.09 -13.51 3.21
CA SER A 114 -13.50 -12.38 2.36
C SER A 114 -12.71 -11.12 2.73
N ILE A 115 -12.55 -10.21 1.76
CA ILE A 115 -11.93 -8.90 1.95
C ILE A 115 -12.93 -7.86 1.48
N TYR A 116 -13.28 -6.91 2.35
CA TYR A 116 -14.12 -5.75 2.05
C TYR A 116 -13.25 -4.49 2.17
N MET A 117 -12.73 -3.99 1.05
CA MET A 117 -12.14 -2.65 0.98
C MET A 117 -13.25 -1.60 0.91
N HIS A 118 -13.00 -0.35 1.32
CA HIS A 118 -13.95 0.72 1.04
C HIS A 118 -14.18 0.85 -0.47
N GLU A 119 -15.45 0.97 -0.86
CA GLU A 119 -15.90 1.08 -2.25
C GLU A 119 -15.18 2.24 -2.97
N ASP A 120 -15.10 3.40 -2.30
CA ASP A 120 -14.45 4.63 -2.79
C ASP A 120 -12.98 4.81 -2.31
N TYR A 121 -12.27 3.72 -2.00
CA TYR A 121 -10.83 3.79 -1.72
C TYR A 121 -10.04 4.21 -2.97
N ASN A 122 -9.15 5.18 -2.81
CA ASN A 122 -8.29 5.69 -3.89
C ASN A 122 -6.82 5.68 -3.47
N SER A 123 -6.03 4.77 -4.05
CA SER A 123 -4.60 4.62 -3.79
C SER A 123 -3.72 5.77 -4.29
N SER A 124 -4.25 6.72 -5.07
CA SER A 124 -3.52 7.94 -5.47
C SER A 124 -3.60 9.06 -4.42
N THR A 125 -4.64 9.07 -3.59
CA THR A 125 -4.88 10.08 -2.54
C THR A 125 -4.89 9.49 -1.13
N ILE A 126 -4.86 8.16 -1.03
CA ILE A 126 -4.97 7.36 0.22
C ILE A 126 -6.20 7.78 1.05
N THR A 127 -7.28 8.16 0.36
CA THR A 127 -8.59 8.50 0.94
C THR A 127 -9.45 7.26 1.05
N ASN A 128 -10.31 7.22 2.07
CA ASN A 128 -11.11 6.06 2.47
C ASN A 128 -10.28 4.77 2.71
N ASP A 129 -9.11 4.91 3.33
CA ASP A 129 -8.16 3.81 3.55
C ASP A 129 -8.55 2.87 4.71
N ILE A 130 -9.67 2.18 4.55
CA ILE A 130 -10.24 1.23 5.51
C ILE A 130 -10.62 -0.08 4.81
N ALA A 131 -10.43 -1.21 5.49
CA ALA A 131 -10.87 -2.52 5.05
C ALA A 131 -11.29 -3.43 6.24
N ILE A 132 -12.23 -4.32 5.98
CA ILE A 132 -12.59 -5.45 6.86
C ILE A 132 -12.08 -6.75 6.23
N LEU A 133 -11.43 -7.59 7.03
CA LEU A 133 -11.14 -8.98 6.71
C LEU A 133 -12.15 -9.86 7.43
N GLU A 134 -12.93 -10.62 6.67
CA GLU A 134 -13.80 -11.66 7.20
C GLU A 134 -13.01 -12.96 7.35
N LEU A 135 -13.14 -13.62 8.48
CA LEU A 135 -12.43 -14.84 8.83
C LEU A 135 -13.25 -16.09 8.54
N SER A 136 -12.57 -17.19 8.23
CA SER A 136 -13.15 -18.51 7.94
C SER A 136 -14.04 -19.08 9.05
N ASN A 137 -13.88 -18.59 10.27
CA ASN A 137 -14.56 -19.02 11.48
C ASN A 137 -14.60 -17.86 12.48
N THR A 138 -15.48 -17.97 13.47
CA THR A 138 -15.45 -17.07 14.64
C THR A 138 -14.21 -17.32 15.50
N VAL A 139 -13.84 -16.30 16.29
CA VAL A 139 -12.63 -16.25 17.11
C VAL A 139 -13.00 -15.82 18.54
N THR A 140 -12.50 -16.57 19.52
CA THR A 140 -12.71 -16.29 20.94
C THR A 140 -11.53 -15.49 21.50
N ALA A 141 -11.41 -14.24 21.05
CA ALA A 141 -10.45 -13.26 21.55
C ALA A 141 -11.19 -12.04 22.15
N ILE A 142 -10.47 -11.16 22.85
CA ILE A 142 -11.02 -9.89 23.34
C ILE A 142 -11.01 -8.89 22.17
N PRO A 143 -12.17 -8.38 21.71
CA PRO A 143 -12.22 -7.39 20.63
C PRO A 143 -11.90 -5.98 21.14
N VAL A 144 -11.45 -5.11 20.24
CA VAL A 144 -11.32 -3.67 20.52
C VAL A 144 -12.67 -2.97 20.49
N VAL A 145 -12.86 -1.96 21.35
CA VAL A 145 -14.04 -1.11 21.31
C VAL A 145 -13.83 -0.02 20.24
N LEU A 146 -14.61 -0.02 19.17
CA LEU A 146 -14.54 1.03 18.14
C LEU A 146 -15.16 2.34 18.66
N ALA A 147 -14.45 3.46 18.55
CA ALA A 147 -14.92 4.79 18.94
C ALA A 147 -16.18 5.22 18.16
N THR A 148 -16.93 6.18 18.73
CA THR A 148 -17.98 6.92 18.00
C THR A 148 -17.39 8.18 17.38
N THR A 149 -18.03 8.76 16.35
CA THR A 149 -17.63 10.08 15.84
C THR A 149 -17.57 11.10 16.97
N THR A 150 -18.60 11.15 17.83
CA THR A 150 -18.67 12.04 19.00
C THR A 150 -17.47 11.96 19.95
N LEU A 151 -16.82 10.79 20.08
CA LEU A 151 -15.59 10.67 20.85
C LEU A 151 -14.40 11.27 20.08
N VAL A 152 -14.21 10.90 18.81
CA VAL A 152 -13.13 11.42 17.96
C VAL A 152 -13.22 12.95 17.78
N ASP A 153 -14.44 13.45 17.55
CA ASP A 153 -14.77 14.87 17.42
C ASP A 153 -14.66 15.65 18.74
N SER A 154 -14.45 14.97 19.88
CA SER A 154 -14.18 15.59 21.18
C SER A 154 -12.69 15.65 21.55
N LEU A 155 -11.83 14.93 20.81
CA LEU A 155 -10.38 14.99 21.00
C LEU A 155 -9.81 16.29 20.43
N SER A 156 -8.72 16.78 21.03
CA SER A 156 -8.08 18.03 20.64
C SER A 156 -6.55 17.96 20.72
N GLY A 157 -5.86 18.68 19.84
CA GLY A 157 -4.41 18.82 19.95
C GLY A 157 -3.71 19.51 18.79
N ASN A 158 -2.49 19.98 19.06
CA ASN A 158 -1.68 20.76 18.11
C ASN A 158 -0.29 20.17 17.83
N GLY A 159 -0.05 18.91 18.22
CA GLY A 159 1.26 18.26 18.10
C GLY A 159 2.32 18.72 19.12
N THR A 160 2.01 19.70 19.98
CA THR A 160 2.84 20.07 21.15
C THR A 160 2.09 19.78 22.47
N THR A 161 0.77 19.95 22.46
CA THR A 161 -0.17 19.64 23.55
C THR A 161 -1.45 19.06 22.96
N GLY A 162 -2.08 18.11 23.64
CA GLY A 162 -3.36 17.53 23.23
C GLY A 162 -3.66 16.22 23.95
N ASP A 163 -4.74 15.56 23.53
CA ASP A 163 -5.10 14.21 23.94
C ASP A 163 -4.01 13.21 23.54
N THR A 164 -3.66 12.30 24.46
CA THR A 164 -2.64 11.26 24.21
C THR A 164 -3.28 10.03 23.59
N VAL A 165 -2.68 9.53 22.51
CA VAL A 165 -3.16 8.39 21.72
C VAL A 165 -2.02 7.41 21.47
N THR A 166 -2.30 6.11 21.47
CA THR A 166 -1.28 5.05 21.38
C THR A 166 -1.38 4.32 20.04
N ALA A 167 -0.28 4.31 19.28
CA ALA A 167 -0.11 3.47 18.09
C ALA A 167 0.76 2.25 18.43
N MET A 168 0.61 1.13 17.72
CA MET A 168 1.30 -0.13 18.03
C MET A 168 1.50 -1.03 16.81
N GLY A 169 2.57 -1.82 16.83
CA GLY A 169 2.89 -2.81 15.79
C GLY A 169 4.32 -3.34 15.83
N TRP A 170 4.71 -3.98 14.73
CA TRP A 170 6.00 -4.67 14.54
C TRP A 170 6.86 -4.00 13.45
N GLY A 171 6.55 -2.75 13.11
CA GLY A 171 7.15 -2.05 12.00
C GLY A 171 8.59 -1.58 12.24
N ASN A 172 9.21 -1.06 11.17
CA ASN A 172 10.62 -0.72 11.19
C ASN A 172 10.93 0.45 12.14
N THR A 173 11.61 0.13 13.24
CA THR A 173 12.00 1.06 14.33
C THR A 173 13.18 1.97 13.99
N SER A 174 13.95 1.69 12.93
CA SER A 174 15.19 2.40 12.61
C SER A 174 15.03 3.43 11.49
N THR A 175 15.63 4.61 11.67
CA THR A 175 15.70 5.67 10.63
C THR A 175 16.70 5.37 9.52
N THR A 176 17.66 4.47 9.73
CA THR A 176 18.83 4.27 8.85
C THR A 176 19.03 2.82 8.39
N SER A 177 18.18 1.89 8.83
CA SER A 177 18.28 0.47 8.53
C SER A 177 16.90 -0.21 8.58
N ASN A 178 16.84 -1.50 8.22
CA ASN A 178 15.65 -2.33 8.39
C ASN A 178 15.74 -3.06 9.74
N ALA A 179 15.13 -2.49 10.78
CA ALA A 179 15.10 -3.03 12.14
C ALA A 179 13.65 -3.28 12.58
N PHE A 180 13.11 -4.42 12.16
CA PHE A 180 11.79 -4.90 12.55
C PHE A 180 11.91 -5.68 13.88
N PRO A 181 11.23 -5.26 14.96
CA PRO A 181 11.16 -6.02 16.20
C PRO A 181 10.22 -7.23 16.00
N SER A 182 10.54 -8.37 16.61
CA SER A 182 9.57 -9.49 16.63
C SER A 182 8.52 -9.31 17.71
N VAL A 183 8.90 -8.69 18.84
CA VAL A 183 8.01 -8.32 19.95
C VAL A 183 7.26 -7.02 19.62
N LEU A 184 5.99 -6.95 19.98
CA LEU A 184 5.10 -5.82 19.73
C LEU A 184 5.64 -4.55 20.42
N ASN A 185 5.79 -3.47 19.67
CA ASN A 185 6.09 -2.15 20.22
C ASN A 185 4.86 -1.25 20.17
N GLU A 186 4.82 -0.29 21.09
CA GLU A 186 3.80 0.74 21.22
C GLU A 186 4.45 2.13 21.34
N VAL A 187 3.73 3.19 21.01
CA VAL A 187 4.18 4.57 21.23
C VAL A 187 3.01 5.52 21.47
N ASN A 188 3.17 6.34 22.51
CA ASN A 188 2.24 7.43 22.79
C ASN A 188 2.59 8.66 21.95
N LEU A 189 1.60 9.11 21.18
CA LEU A 189 1.56 10.30 20.33
C LEU A 189 0.53 11.30 20.89
N LEU A 190 0.48 12.50 20.33
CA LEU A 190 -0.60 13.45 20.55
C LEU A 190 -1.58 13.43 19.38
N TYR A 191 -2.87 13.54 19.65
CA TYR A 191 -3.87 13.85 18.63
C TYR A 191 -3.59 15.23 18.00
N VAL A 192 -3.96 15.41 16.74
CA VAL A 192 -3.75 16.67 16.00
C VAL A 192 -5.02 17.06 15.27
N ASP A 193 -5.53 18.26 15.60
CA ASP A 193 -6.69 18.88 14.97
C ASP A 193 -6.53 18.90 13.44
N ARG A 194 -7.59 18.57 12.71
CA ARG A 194 -7.58 18.48 11.24
C ARG A 194 -7.05 19.75 10.56
N SER A 195 -7.40 20.93 11.10
CA SER A 195 -6.88 22.22 10.63
C SER A 195 -5.38 22.38 10.87
N THR A 196 -4.86 22.02 12.05
CA THR A 196 -3.43 22.01 12.35
C THR A 196 -2.66 21.05 11.43
N CYS A 197 -3.26 19.92 11.08
CA CYS A 197 -2.70 18.98 10.11
C CYS A 197 -2.68 19.56 8.68
N GLN A 198 -3.83 20.06 8.20
CA GLN A 198 -3.98 20.65 6.86
C GLN A 198 -3.05 21.86 6.62
N ASN A 199 -2.73 22.62 7.67
CA ASN A 199 -1.80 23.75 7.65
C ASN A 199 -0.35 23.38 7.30
N LEU A 200 0.03 22.09 7.30
CA LEU A 200 1.34 21.64 6.80
C LEU A 200 1.50 21.80 5.28
N GLY A 201 0.41 21.90 4.53
CA GLY A 201 0.45 22.00 3.06
C GLY A 201 0.65 20.65 2.36
N GLY A 202 0.72 20.68 1.03
CA GLY A 202 0.87 19.49 0.20
C GLY A 202 -0.28 18.51 0.39
N ASP A 203 0.03 17.22 0.48
CA ASP A 203 -0.97 16.14 0.62
C ASP A 203 -1.82 16.30 1.90
N TYR A 204 -1.26 16.87 2.98
CA TYR A 204 -1.99 17.13 4.21
C TYR A 204 -3.18 18.08 4.02
N SER A 205 -3.13 18.99 3.05
CA SER A 205 -4.26 19.90 2.75
C SER A 205 -5.51 19.18 2.22
N PHE A 206 -5.40 17.90 1.85
CA PHE A 206 -6.52 17.06 1.41
C PHE A 206 -7.04 16.09 2.49
N VAL A 207 -6.51 16.13 3.71
CA VAL A 207 -6.99 15.30 4.84
C VAL A 207 -8.47 15.61 5.13
N GLY A 208 -9.35 14.67 4.76
CA GLY A 208 -10.80 14.81 4.86
C GLY A 208 -11.38 14.31 6.19
N ASN A 209 -12.70 14.16 6.24
CA ASN A 209 -13.41 13.60 7.40
C ASN A 209 -13.11 12.10 7.60
N ASP A 210 -12.74 11.42 6.52
CA ASP A 210 -12.28 10.04 6.45
C ASP A 210 -10.92 9.79 7.14
N ALA A 211 -10.21 10.84 7.54
CA ALA A 211 -8.92 10.75 8.21
C ALA A 211 -8.80 11.67 9.44
N ILE A 212 -7.89 11.31 10.34
CA ILE A 212 -7.41 12.08 11.50
C ILE A 212 -5.87 12.06 11.54
N CYS A 213 -5.26 12.98 12.28
CA CYS A 213 -3.80 13.05 12.39
C CYS A 213 -3.33 12.86 13.84
N ALA A 214 -2.14 12.29 14.01
CA ALA A 214 -1.46 12.20 15.30
C ALA A 214 0.07 12.26 15.14
N GLY A 215 0.76 12.77 16.15
CA GLY A 215 2.23 12.89 16.18
C GLY A 215 2.69 14.11 16.98
N PHE A 216 4.00 14.34 16.99
CA PHE A 216 4.61 15.52 17.61
C PHE A 216 5.10 16.50 16.55
N GLN A 217 4.90 17.80 16.75
CA GLN A 217 5.37 18.83 15.82
C GLN A 217 6.90 18.80 15.67
N THR A 218 7.62 18.45 16.74
CA THR A 218 9.08 18.24 16.74
C THR A 218 9.53 16.95 16.06
N GLY A 219 8.60 16.08 15.63
CA GLY A 219 8.89 14.73 15.18
C GLY A 219 9.39 13.81 16.31
N GLY A 220 10.03 12.71 15.94
CA GLY A 220 10.70 11.78 16.86
C GLY A 220 9.86 10.62 17.40
N LYS A 221 8.53 10.58 17.14
CA LYS A 221 7.59 9.48 17.43
C LYS A 221 6.39 9.53 16.46
N ASP A 222 5.92 8.38 15.94
CA ASP A 222 4.94 8.21 14.82
C ASP A 222 4.58 6.67 14.61
N SER A 223 4.20 6.10 13.43
CA SER A 223 4.06 4.61 13.18
C SER A 223 4.31 4.05 11.70
N CYS A 224 5.22 3.08 11.39
CA CYS A 224 5.84 2.81 10.03
C CYS A 224 5.38 1.58 9.22
N GLN A 225 6.16 1.26 8.17
CA GLN A 225 6.12 0.01 7.42
C GLN A 225 6.06 -1.19 8.39
N GLY A 226 4.99 -1.99 8.28
CA GLY A 226 4.68 -3.11 9.18
C GLY A 226 3.63 -2.77 10.24
N ASP A 227 3.50 -1.50 10.64
CA ASP A 227 2.45 -0.98 11.53
C ASP A 227 1.20 -0.55 10.74
N SER A 228 1.34 -0.28 9.43
CA SER A 228 0.24 -0.08 8.46
C SER A 228 -0.97 -0.96 8.73
N GLY A 229 -2.17 -0.38 8.78
CA GLY A 229 -3.41 -1.09 9.12
C GLY A 229 -3.62 -1.36 10.62
N GLY A 230 -2.61 -1.17 11.47
CA GLY A 230 -2.71 -1.30 12.93
C GLY A 230 -3.60 -0.23 13.58
N PRO A 231 -4.03 -0.43 14.84
CA PRO A 231 -4.94 0.48 15.51
C PRO A 231 -4.23 1.71 16.10
N LEU A 232 -4.91 2.86 16.04
CA LEU A 232 -4.65 4.02 16.89
C LEU A 232 -5.70 4.04 18.02
N ILE A 233 -5.24 3.95 19.26
CA ILE A 233 -6.06 3.83 20.47
C ILE A 233 -6.12 5.16 21.25
N TYR A 234 -7.27 5.49 21.79
CA TYR A 234 -7.46 6.44 22.89
C TYR A 234 -7.92 5.70 24.15
N ASN A 235 -7.39 6.03 25.32
CA ASN A 235 -7.85 5.45 26.58
C ASN A 235 -8.91 6.35 27.22
N ASP A 236 -10.18 5.98 27.01
CA ASP A 236 -11.33 6.70 27.58
C ASP A 236 -11.69 6.12 28.95
N GLY A 237 -11.21 6.77 30.01
CA GLY A 237 -11.51 6.42 31.40
C GLY A 237 -11.10 5.00 31.80
N GLY A 238 -9.99 4.49 31.26
CA GLY A 238 -9.54 3.10 31.41
C GLY A 238 -10.00 2.16 30.28
N THR A 239 -10.91 2.59 29.40
CA THR A 239 -11.37 1.79 28.26
C THR A 239 -10.54 2.11 27.01
N ASN A 240 -9.75 1.16 26.53
CA ASN A 240 -9.05 1.27 25.26
C ASN A 240 -10.04 1.27 24.08
N LYS A 241 -10.16 2.40 23.37
CA LYS A 241 -11.05 2.59 22.22
C LYS A 241 -10.25 2.92 20.96
N GLN A 242 -10.51 2.22 19.86
CA GLN A 242 -9.85 2.52 18.60
C GLN A 242 -10.51 3.73 17.93
N ILE A 243 -9.72 4.78 17.70
CA ILE A 243 -10.11 6.01 17.02
C ILE A 243 -9.64 6.05 15.55
N GLY A 244 -8.56 5.32 15.22
CA GLY A 244 -7.92 5.37 13.91
C GLY A 244 -7.28 4.06 13.47
N ILE A 245 -6.83 4.05 12.22
CA ILE A 245 -6.12 2.94 11.56
C ILE A 245 -4.87 3.52 10.88
N VAL A 246 -3.68 2.98 11.13
CA VAL A 246 -2.41 3.47 10.53
C VAL A 246 -2.52 3.47 9.00
N SER A 247 -2.43 4.64 8.37
CA SER A 247 -2.64 4.81 6.92
C SER A 247 -1.39 5.32 6.20
N TRP A 248 -1.03 6.60 6.35
CA TRP A 248 0.11 7.21 5.65
C TRP A 248 0.76 8.37 6.42
N GLY A 249 1.89 8.88 5.92
CA GLY A 249 2.62 10.00 6.52
C GLY A 249 3.89 10.36 5.73
N ASN A 250 4.32 11.62 5.84
CA ASN A 250 5.40 12.19 5.03
C ASN A 250 6.79 11.99 5.64
N GLY A 251 7.21 10.72 5.71
CA GLY A 251 8.54 10.31 6.14
C GLY A 251 8.60 9.97 7.62
N CYS A 252 9.10 8.76 7.89
CA CYS A 252 8.91 8.06 9.15
C CYS A 252 9.46 8.94 10.34
N ALA A 253 8.56 9.58 11.13
CA ALA A 253 8.75 10.48 12.30
C ALA A 253 9.55 11.80 12.15
N GLN A 254 9.41 12.51 11.03
CA GLN A 254 10.09 13.80 10.81
C GLN A 254 9.44 15.00 11.55
N PRO A 255 10.18 16.09 11.83
CA PRO A 255 9.60 17.34 12.33
C PRO A 255 8.59 17.92 11.34
N ASN A 256 7.43 18.36 11.83
CA ASN A 256 6.28 18.80 11.04
C ASN A 256 5.77 17.77 10.02
N ALA A 257 5.91 16.47 10.31
CA ALA A 257 5.23 15.39 9.60
C ALA A 257 4.40 14.57 10.59
N TYR A 258 3.07 14.74 10.56
CA TYR A 258 2.16 13.94 11.36
C TYR A 258 1.84 12.62 10.65
N GLY A 259 1.64 11.55 11.42
CA GLY A 259 0.99 10.34 10.91
C GLY A 259 -0.49 10.63 10.63
N VAL A 260 -1.02 10.03 9.57
CA VAL A 260 -2.41 10.12 9.14
C VAL A 260 -3.06 8.75 9.27
N TYR A 261 -4.27 8.74 9.82
CA TYR A 261 -4.98 7.54 10.22
C TYR A 261 -6.42 7.59 9.73
N ALA A 262 -6.95 6.49 9.18
CA ALA A 262 -8.34 6.44 8.73
C ALA A 262 -9.30 6.53 9.94
N ASN A 263 -10.30 7.41 9.87
CA ASN A 263 -11.14 7.82 10.99
C ASN A 263 -12.24 6.77 11.31
N VAL A 264 -12.02 5.95 12.34
CA VAL A 264 -12.96 4.92 12.76
C VAL A 264 -14.31 5.50 13.19
N GLY A 265 -14.32 6.68 13.81
CA GLY A 265 -15.55 7.37 14.20
C GLY A 265 -16.44 7.71 13.00
N TYR A 266 -15.84 8.18 11.90
CA TYR A 266 -16.52 8.47 10.64
C TYR A 266 -17.08 7.21 9.97
N PHE A 267 -16.29 6.15 9.80
CA PHE A 267 -16.73 4.90 9.15
C PHE A 267 -17.73 4.07 9.97
N LYS A 268 -17.83 4.34 11.28
CA LYS A 268 -18.91 3.84 12.13
C LYS A 268 -20.17 4.69 11.99
N ASN A 269 -20.03 6.02 11.90
CA ASN A 269 -21.15 6.95 11.79
C ASN A 269 -21.84 6.93 10.42
N ASN A 270 -21.11 6.69 9.34
CA ASN A 270 -21.69 6.47 8.00
C ASN A 270 -22.17 5.02 7.76
N HIS A 271 -22.19 4.20 8.82
CA HIS A 271 -22.58 2.79 8.84
C HIS A 271 -21.72 1.81 8.00
N TRP A 272 -20.63 2.26 7.36
CA TRP A 272 -19.82 1.40 6.49
C TRP A 272 -19.29 0.16 7.23
N ILE A 273 -18.71 0.34 8.43
CA ILE A 273 -18.22 -0.80 9.24
C ILE A 273 -19.36 -1.77 9.53
N THR A 274 -20.50 -1.27 10.01
CA THR A 274 -21.68 -2.08 10.35
C THR A 274 -22.23 -2.85 9.15
N GLN A 275 -22.21 -2.26 7.94
CA GLN A 275 -22.59 -2.96 6.71
C GLN A 275 -21.64 -4.12 6.39
N LYS A 276 -20.33 -3.96 6.57
CA LYS A 276 -19.33 -5.01 6.27
C LYS A 276 -19.18 -6.06 7.38
N THR A 277 -19.79 -5.84 8.55
CA THR A 277 -19.82 -6.79 9.68
C THR A 277 -21.22 -7.34 9.98
N SER A 278 -22.18 -7.18 9.07
CA SER A 278 -23.59 -7.59 9.28
C SER A 278 -23.82 -9.10 9.38
N GLY A 279 -22.89 -9.89 8.85
CA GLY A 279 -23.05 -11.33 8.62
C GLY A 279 -23.36 -11.69 7.16
N VAL A 280 -23.59 -10.72 6.26
CA VAL A 280 -23.69 -10.99 4.82
C VAL A 280 -22.29 -11.18 4.22
N SER A 281 -21.91 -12.45 4.04
CA SER A 281 -20.61 -12.83 3.50
C SER A 281 -20.63 -12.88 1.98
N TYR A 282 -19.75 -12.16 1.30
CA TYR A 282 -19.64 -12.17 -0.16
C TYR A 282 -18.22 -11.87 -0.66
N THR A 283 -17.88 -12.37 -1.85
CA THR A 283 -16.60 -12.04 -2.49
C THR A 283 -16.67 -10.66 -3.15
N GLN A 284 -16.18 -9.62 -2.48
CA GLN A 284 -16.27 -8.23 -2.98
C GLN A 284 -15.50 -7.99 -4.29
N LYS A 285 -14.28 -8.52 -4.44
CA LYS A 285 -13.40 -8.25 -5.60
C LYS A 285 -12.90 -9.54 -6.24
N ALA A 286 -12.98 -9.62 -7.57
CA ALA A 286 -12.40 -10.68 -8.39
C ALA A 286 -11.38 -10.10 -9.37
N TYR A 287 -10.13 -10.58 -9.29
CA TYR A 287 -9.01 -10.05 -10.06
C TYR A 287 -8.78 -10.83 -11.36
N ILE A 288 -8.85 -10.13 -12.49
CA ILE A 288 -8.73 -10.69 -13.83
C ILE A 288 -7.35 -10.40 -14.41
N THR A 289 -6.66 -11.45 -14.86
CA THR A 289 -5.26 -11.41 -15.34
C THR A 289 -5.11 -11.61 -16.85
N THR A 290 -6.19 -11.91 -17.58
CA THR A 290 -6.21 -11.91 -19.06
C THR A 290 -6.71 -10.57 -19.61
N SER A 291 -6.25 -10.20 -20.80
CA SER A 291 -6.64 -9.01 -21.55
C SER A 291 -7.66 -9.29 -22.66
N SER A 292 -8.00 -10.55 -22.92
CA SER A 292 -8.88 -10.96 -24.02
C SER A 292 -9.67 -12.23 -23.72
N GLY A 293 -10.78 -12.39 -24.46
CA GLY A 293 -11.71 -13.50 -24.32
C GLY A 293 -12.72 -13.33 -23.19
N THR A 294 -13.70 -14.24 -23.14
CA THR A 294 -14.69 -14.26 -22.07
C THR A 294 -14.08 -14.78 -20.78
N VAL A 295 -14.16 -14.00 -19.71
CA VAL A 295 -13.88 -14.46 -18.34
C VAL A 295 -15.18 -14.74 -17.61
N THR A 296 -15.20 -15.81 -16.83
CA THR A 296 -16.35 -16.24 -16.05
C THR A 296 -15.95 -16.29 -14.58
N GLN A 297 -16.72 -15.62 -13.71
CA GLN A 297 -16.50 -15.61 -12.28
C GLN A 297 -17.79 -15.99 -11.54
N THR A 298 -17.68 -16.95 -10.62
CA THR A 298 -18.73 -17.24 -9.64
C THR A 298 -18.42 -16.49 -8.34
N PHE A 299 -19.41 -15.79 -7.82
CA PHE A 299 -19.37 -15.15 -6.50
C PHE A 299 -20.33 -15.92 -5.59
N ALA A 300 -19.84 -16.35 -4.44
CA ALA A 300 -20.67 -16.95 -3.40
C ALA A 300 -21.20 -15.86 -2.47
N ILE A 301 -22.46 -15.99 -2.07
CA ILE A 301 -23.12 -15.15 -1.06
C ILE A 301 -23.61 -16.07 0.05
N ARG A 302 -23.39 -15.71 1.31
CA ARG A 302 -23.78 -16.51 2.49
C ARG A 302 -24.38 -15.61 3.55
N ASN A 303 -25.30 -16.15 4.32
CA ASN A 303 -25.86 -15.48 5.47
C ASN A 303 -25.29 -16.08 6.76
N TYR A 304 -24.47 -15.33 7.50
CA TYR A 304 -24.07 -15.67 8.87
C TYR A 304 -24.87 -14.90 9.93
N SER A 305 -25.66 -13.90 9.53
CA SER A 305 -26.55 -13.16 10.43
C SER A 305 -27.72 -14.02 10.92
N THR A 306 -28.48 -13.54 11.90
CA THR A 306 -29.75 -14.15 12.33
C THR A 306 -30.97 -13.70 11.50
N GLU A 307 -30.79 -12.80 10.54
CA GLU A 307 -31.85 -12.21 9.71
C GLU A 307 -31.89 -12.94 8.36
N SER A 308 -32.96 -13.69 8.08
CA SER A 308 -33.17 -14.28 6.75
C SER A 308 -33.45 -13.16 5.72
N PHE A 309 -32.85 -13.23 4.53
CA PHE A 309 -33.01 -12.21 3.49
C PHE A 309 -33.11 -12.80 2.07
N ASP A 310 -33.78 -12.07 1.18
CA ASP A 310 -33.89 -12.33 -0.25
C ASP A 310 -32.91 -11.45 -1.05
N ILE A 311 -32.45 -11.94 -2.20
CA ILE A 311 -31.83 -11.09 -3.23
C ILE A 311 -32.96 -10.56 -4.12
N THR A 312 -33.22 -9.25 -4.03
CA THR A 312 -34.35 -8.60 -4.70
C THR A 312 -34.03 -8.22 -6.15
N HIS A 313 -32.81 -7.72 -6.39
CA HIS A 313 -32.36 -7.31 -7.73
C HIS A 313 -30.89 -7.64 -7.93
N ILE A 314 -30.52 -7.89 -9.19
CA ILE A 314 -29.13 -8.06 -9.63
C ILE A 314 -28.93 -7.12 -10.82
N LEU A 315 -27.95 -6.23 -10.74
CA LEU A 315 -27.73 -5.14 -11.69
C LEU A 315 -26.32 -5.23 -12.31
N PRO A 316 -26.13 -6.04 -13.37
CA PRO A 316 -24.85 -6.11 -14.08
C PRO A 316 -24.58 -4.83 -14.90
N PRO A 317 -23.34 -4.33 -14.94
CA PRO A 317 -22.97 -3.21 -15.78
C PRO A 317 -22.77 -3.64 -17.24
N SER A 318 -22.83 -2.69 -18.17
CA SER A 318 -22.57 -2.94 -19.59
C SER A 318 -21.21 -3.64 -19.82
N GLY A 319 -21.23 -4.76 -20.54
CA GLY A 319 -20.09 -5.65 -20.76
C GLY A 319 -19.99 -6.83 -19.79
N VAL A 320 -20.94 -6.98 -18.86
CA VAL A 320 -21.04 -8.09 -17.90
C VAL A 320 -22.45 -8.69 -17.94
N THR A 321 -22.55 -10.01 -17.96
CA THR A 321 -23.82 -10.75 -18.09
C THR A 321 -23.93 -11.79 -16.99
N LEU A 322 -25.06 -11.84 -16.28
CA LEU A 322 -25.41 -12.93 -15.37
C LEU A 322 -25.73 -14.19 -16.19
N ILE A 323 -24.96 -15.26 -16.02
CA ILE A 323 -25.12 -16.53 -16.76
C ILE A 323 -25.65 -17.68 -15.91
N ASN A 324 -25.61 -17.56 -14.59
CA ASN A 324 -26.25 -18.50 -13.66
C ASN A 324 -26.69 -17.75 -12.39
N ASN A 325 -27.92 -17.98 -11.95
CA ASN A 325 -28.46 -17.47 -10.69
C ASN A 325 -28.88 -18.65 -9.80
N GLY A 326 -28.08 -18.97 -8.79
CA GLY A 326 -28.43 -19.91 -7.73
C GLY A 326 -29.04 -19.25 -6.48
N CYS A 327 -29.25 -17.94 -6.49
CA CYS A 327 -29.80 -17.14 -5.39
C CYS A 327 -31.28 -16.79 -5.69
N THR A 328 -32.11 -17.83 -5.79
CA THR A 328 -33.54 -17.72 -6.14
C THR A 328 -34.48 -18.05 -4.98
N THR A 329 -33.93 -18.21 -3.77
CA THR A 329 -34.63 -18.53 -2.53
C THR A 329 -34.02 -17.73 -1.38
N THR A 330 -34.84 -17.43 -0.37
CA THR A 330 -34.42 -16.77 0.87
C THR A 330 -33.22 -17.47 1.51
N LEU A 331 -32.21 -16.69 1.88
CA LEU A 331 -31.02 -17.14 2.59
C LEU A 331 -31.27 -17.04 4.09
N ASN A 332 -31.52 -18.17 4.75
CA ASN A 332 -31.61 -18.26 6.20
C ASN A 332 -30.20 -18.33 6.83
N GLN A 333 -30.11 -18.30 8.16
CA GLN A 333 -28.81 -18.37 8.83
C GLN A 333 -28.04 -19.66 8.48
N ASN A 334 -26.81 -19.48 8.00
CA ASN A 334 -25.88 -20.44 7.40
C ASN A 334 -26.22 -20.95 5.98
N ASP A 335 -27.30 -20.47 5.35
CA ASP A 335 -27.53 -20.74 3.93
C ASP A 335 -26.50 -20.02 3.05
N SER A 336 -26.28 -20.56 1.85
CA SER A 336 -25.45 -19.92 0.83
C SER A 336 -25.93 -20.22 -0.57
N CYS A 337 -25.71 -19.26 -1.46
CA CYS A 337 -26.01 -19.35 -2.88
C CYS A 337 -24.83 -18.85 -3.70
N SER A 338 -24.96 -18.84 -5.03
CA SER A 338 -23.96 -18.24 -5.90
C SER A 338 -24.53 -17.64 -7.17
N LEU A 339 -23.87 -16.59 -7.64
CA LEU A 339 -24.12 -15.93 -8.91
C LEU A 339 -22.90 -16.09 -9.81
N THR A 340 -23.09 -16.53 -11.05
CA THR A 340 -22.01 -16.61 -12.03
C THR A 340 -22.22 -15.58 -13.11
N PHE A 341 -21.22 -14.73 -13.34
CA PHE A 341 -21.20 -13.71 -14.38
C PHE A 341 -20.11 -14.00 -15.41
N ALA A 342 -20.41 -13.73 -16.67
CA ALA A 342 -19.45 -13.67 -17.76
C ALA A 342 -19.18 -12.21 -18.14
N ALA A 343 -17.94 -11.89 -18.51
CA ALA A 343 -17.54 -10.57 -18.99
C ALA A 343 -16.48 -10.67 -20.09
N ASP A 344 -16.41 -9.71 -20.99
CA ASP A 344 -15.31 -9.60 -21.96
C ASP A 344 -14.08 -8.96 -21.28
N ALA A 345 -12.97 -9.71 -21.21
CA ALA A 345 -11.73 -9.22 -20.62
C ALA A 345 -11.15 -7.98 -21.34
N ALA A 346 -11.45 -7.79 -22.63
CA ALA A 346 -11.04 -6.58 -23.36
C ALA A 346 -11.81 -5.33 -22.88
N GLN A 347 -13.06 -5.48 -22.43
CA GLN A 347 -13.84 -4.41 -21.80
C GLN A 347 -13.34 -4.14 -20.37
N LEU A 348 -13.00 -5.18 -19.61
CA LEU A 348 -12.42 -5.05 -18.27
C LEU A 348 -11.05 -4.38 -18.28
N TYR A 349 -10.21 -4.68 -19.29
CA TYR A 349 -8.91 -4.04 -19.47
C TYR A 349 -9.04 -2.53 -19.68
N GLN A 350 -10.03 -2.10 -20.47
CA GLN A 350 -10.29 -0.69 -20.79
C GLN A 350 -10.83 0.09 -19.58
N SER A 351 -11.89 -0.39 -18.91
CA SER A 351 -12.46 0.34 -17.77
C SER A 351 -11.69 0.16 -16.45
N ARG A 352 -10.71 -0.75 -16.42
CA ARG A 352 -9.94 -1.24 -15.25
C ARG A 352 -10.79 -1.97 -14.21
N THR A 353 -11.99 -1.47 -13.91
CA THR A 353 -12.97 -2.06 -12.99
C THR A 353 -14.37 -2.07 -13.62
N LYS A 354 -15.21 -3.04 -13.26
CA LYS A 354 -16.66 -3.05 -13.49
C LYS A 354 -17.37 -3.45 -12.20
N THR A 355 -18.36 -2.68 -11.78
CA THR A 355 -19.14 -2.92 -10.54
C THR A 355 -20.50 -3.52 -10.89
N ILE A 356 -20.83 -4.66 -10.29
CA ILE A 356 -22.18 -5.22 -10.20
C ILE A 356 -22.77 -4.76 -8.86
N THR A 357 -23.98 -4.22 -8.89
CA THR A 357 -24.79 -4.02 -7.68
C THR A 357 -25.75 -5.20 -7.52
N ILE A 358 -25.94 -5.64 -6.28
CA ILE A 358 -26.90 -6.68 -5.89
C ILE A 358 -27.70 -6.12 -4.70
N ASP A 359 -29.01 -6.01 -4.86
CA ASP A 359 -29.88 -5.42 -3.85
C ASP A 359 -30.54 -6.53 -3.01
N THR A 360 -30.56 -6.37 -1.69
CA THR A 360 -31.20 -7.30 -0.74
C THR A 360 -32.24 -6.58 0.12
N ASP A 361 -33.13 -7.31 0.77
CA ASP A 361 -34.07 -6.75 1.75
C ASP A 361 -33.50 -6.74 3.20
N HIS A 362 -32.25 -7.18 3.40
CA HIS A 362 -31.62 -7.19 4.71
C HIS A 362 -31.43 -5.76 5.25
N SER A 363 -31.94 -5.54 6.46
CA SER A 363 -32.00 -4.27 7.21
C SER A 363 -30.69 -3.46 7.29
N VAL A 364 -29.53 -4.12 7.20
CA VAL A 364 -28.19 -3.51 7.30
C VAL A 364 -27.41 -3.57 5.98
N SER A 365 -27.68 -4.56 5.12
CA SER A 365 -26.87 -4.89 3.93
C SER A 365 -27.71 -4.92 2.65
N SER A 366 -28.59 -3.93 2.51
CA SER A 366 -29.49 -3.77 1.37
C SER A 366 -28.81 -3.58 0.01
N GLU A 367 -27.52 -3.21 -0.04
CA GLU A 367 -26.72 -3.13 -1.26
C GLU A 367 -25.37 -3.86 -1.09
N LEU A 368 -25.07 -4.81 -1.99
CA LEU A 368 -23.77 -5.48 -2.09
C LEU A 368 -23.08 -5.08 -3.41
N LYS A 369 -21.93 -4.41 -3.33
CA LYS A 369 -21.11 -4.06 -4.52
C LYS A 369 -20.02 -5.08 -4.76
N ILE A 370 -20.04 -5.69 -5.93
CA ILE A 370 -19.07 -6.69 -6.39
C ILE A 370 -18.30 -6.14 -7.60
N PHE A 371 -16.98 -6.31 -7.61
CA PHE A 371 -16.09 -5.71 -8.59
C PHE A 371 -15.30 -6.77 -9.38
N PHE A 372 -15.40 -6.75 -10.71
CA PHE A 372 -14.36 -7.28 -11.59
C PHE A 372 -13.23 -6.24 -11.70
N VAL A 373 -11.99 -6.62 -11.41
CA VAL A 373 -10.82 -5.72 -11.41
C VAL A 373 -9.71 -6.28 -12.28
N SER A 374 -9.29 -5.55 -13.32
CA SER A 374 -8.21 -5.98 -14.23
C SER A 374 -6.82 -5.73 -13.63
N LYS A 375 -6.08 -6.81 -13.35
CA LYS A 375 -4.66 -6.79 -12.96
C LYS A 375 -3.69 -6.73 -14.15
N VAL A 376 -4.20 -6.70 -15.39
CA VAL A 376 -3.35 -6.64 -16.59
C VAL A 376 -2.53 -5.34 -16.59
N PRO A 377 -1.19 -5.40 -16.73
CA PRO A 377 -0.37 -4.20 -16.89
C PRO A 377 -0.80 -3.42 -18.13
N VAL A 378 -0.96 -2.10 -18.02
CA VAL A 378 -1.19 -1.26 -19.19
C VAL A 378 0.11 -1.21 -19.98
N VAL A 379 0.12 -1.82 -21.16
CA VAL A 379 1.23 -1.65 -22.10
C VAL A 379 1.11 -0.25 -22.70
N VAL A 380 1.72 0.72 -22.01
CA VAL A 380 1.93 2.06 -22.56
C VAL A 380 2.93 1.91 -23.70
N SER A 381 2.41 1.75 -24.91
CA SER A 381 3.21 1.82 -26.13
C SER A 381 3.82 3.21 -26.21
N SER A 382 5.11 3.32 -25.87
CA SER A 382 5.90 4.52 -26.12
C SER A 382 5.86 4.81 -27.61
N SER A 383 5.06 5.80 -28.01
CA SER A 383 5.10 6.34 -29.36
C SER A 383 6.51 6.85 -29.59
N SER A 384 7.26 6.17 -30.46
CA SER A 384 8.59 6.59 -30.83
C SER A 384 8.48 7.91 -31.58
N GLU A 385 8.68 9.02 -30.88
CA GLU A 385 8.94 10.32 -31.51
C GLU A 385 10.22 10.18 -32.33
N THR A 386 10.06 9.92 -33.62
CA THR A 386 11.14 10.06 -34.60
C THR A 386 11.64 11.49 -34.53
N PRO A 387 12.95 11.72 -34.30
CA PRO A 387 13.51 13.07 -34.27
C PRO A 387 13.11 13.84 -35.54
N PRO A 388 12.77 15.14 -35.43
CA PRO A 388 12.28 15.91 -36.56
C PRO A 388 13.29 15.89 -37.70
N GLU A 389 12.79 15.53 -38.89
CA GLU A 389 13.58 15.38 -40.10
C GLU A 389 14.27 16.70 -40.48
N ALA A 390 15.56 16.64 -40.83
CA ALA A 390 16.32 17.84 -41.15
C ALA A 390 15.79 18.50 -42.44
N PRO A 391 15.66 19.83 -42.49
CA PRO A 391 15.11 20.52 -43.65
C PRO A 391 16.00 20.30 -44.90
N PRO A 392 15.40 20.15 -46.10
CA PRO A 392 16.12 19.72 -47.29
C PRO A 392 17.08 20.78 -47.84
N GLU A 393 18.30 20.38 -48.16
CA GLU A 393 19.24 21.21 -48.92
C GLU A 393 18.70 21.48 -50.34
N THR A 394 18.83 22.72 -50.81
CA THR A 394 18.45 23.11 -52.17
C THR A 394 19.69 23.35 -53.06
N PRO A 395 19.70 22.91 -54.32
CA PRO A 395 20.95 22.66 -55.03
C PRO A 395 21.49 23.83 -55.85
N SER A 396 22.80 24.09 -55.72
CA SER A 396 23.64 24.73 -56.75
C SER A 396 25.09 24.23 -56.59
N GLY A 397 25.92 24.13 -57.63
CA GLY A 397 25.67 24.27 -59.07
C GLY A 397 26.91 23.84 -59.86
N LYS A 398 26.74 22.92 -60.82
CA LYS A 398 27.76 22.24 -61.67
C LYS A 398 29.04 23.05 -62.00
N SER A 399 30.23 22.42 -61.87
CA SER A 399 31.19 22.25 -62.99
C SER A 399 32.46 21.45 -62.62
N GLY A 400 32.83 20.45 -63.43
CA GLY A 400 34.16 19.82 -63.47
C GLY A 400 34.55 18.90 -62.28
N GLY A 401 35.47 17.94 -62.44
CA GLY A 401 36.09 17.46 -63.68
C GLY A 401 37.26 16.48 -63.47
N ALA A 402 36.96 15.17 -63.53
CA ALA A 402 37.87 14.04 -63.79
C ALA A 402 39.19 13.83 -62.99
N SER A 403 39.37 12.55 -62.60
CA SER A 403 40.61 11.74 -62.72
C SER A 403 41.67 11.68 -61.61
N LEU A 404 42.16 10.43 -61.47
CA LEU A 404 43.35 9.88 -60.79
C LEU A 404 43.44 10.04 -59.24
N LEU A 405 43.91 9.10 -58.39
CA LEU A 405 44.57 7.77 -58.44
C LEU A 405 45.96 7.79 -57.76
N LEU A 406 46.23 6.79 -56.89
CA LEU A 406 47.53 6.36 -56.34
C LEU A 406 48.33 7.27 -55.36
N CYS A 407 48.34 6.85 -54.08
CA CYS A 407 49.50 6.35 -53.32
C CYS A 407 50.74 7.20 -52.89
N PHE A 408 51.15 6.90 -51.64
CA PHE A 408 52.53 6.77 -51.08
C PHE A 408 53.44 7.99 -50.75
N VAL A 409 53.83 8.05 -49.46
CA VAL A 409 55.19 8.32 -48.90
C VAL A 409 55.81 9.75 -48.89
N ALA A 410 55.51 10.47 -47.80
CA ALA A 410 56.43 10.83 -46.68
C ALA A 410 57.68 11.76 -46.83
N ILE A 411 58.26 12.06 -45.64
CA ILE A 411 59.61 12.61 -45.32
C ILE A 411 59.78 14.14 -45.08
N ILE A 412 59.85 14.48 -43.77
CA ILE A 412 60.82 15.36 -43.03
C ILE A 412 61.33 16.68 -43.66
N GLY A 413 61.22 17.79 -42.89
CA GLY A 413 61.98 19.05 -43.07
C GLY A 413 61.38 20.26 -42.34
N PHE A 414 61.52 20.42 -41.01
CA PHE A 414 62.63 21.06 -40.26
C PHE A 414 62.79 22.59 -40.43
N MET A 415 63.12 23.29 -39.32
CA MET A 415 63.64 24.68 -39.19
C MET A 415 62.69 25.93 -39.10
N PHE A 416 62.35 26.25 -37.85
CA PHE A 416 62.78 27.49 -37.14
C PHE A 416 62.20 28.91 -37.40
N ARG A 417 62.21 29.67 -36.29
CA ARG A 417 62.06 31.13 -36.08
C ARG A 417 60.62 31.67 -36.22
N ARG A 418 60.21 32.67 -35.41
CA ARG A 418 61.00 33.70 -34.71
C ARG A 418 60.53 33.97 -33.27
N GLN A 419 61.45 34.29 -32.37
CA GLN A 419 61.16 34.82 -31.02
C GLN A 419 60.87 36.33 -31.05
N LYS A 420 60.02 36.79 -30.11
CA LYS A 420 60.13 37.92 -29.15
C LYS A 420 58.75 38.01 -28.45
N GLY A 421 58.59 38.23 -27.14
CA GLY A 421 59.28 39.13 -26.22
C GLY A 421 58.37 40.35 -25.96
N LEU A 422 58.18 40.93 -24.76
CA LEU A 422 58.94 40.88 -23.50
C LEU A 422 58.00 40.86 -22.27
N SER A 423 58.54 40.36 -21.15
CA SER A 423 58.49 40.90 -19.77
C SER A 423 57.52 42.07 -19.46
N LYS A 424 56.64 41.89 -18.47
CA LYS A 424 57.03 42.09 -17.05
C LYS A 424 56.45 41.00 -16.16
#